data_AF-A0A8S9GMD9-F1
#
_entry.id   AF-A0A8S9GMD9-F1
#
_cell.length_a   1.000
_cell.length_b   1.000
_cell.length_c   1.000
_cell.angle_alpha   90.00
_cell.angle_beta   90.00
_cell.angle_gamma   90.00
#
_symmetry.space_group_name_H-M   'P 1'
#
loop_
_entity.id
_entity.type
_entity.pdbx_description
1 polymer ?
#
loop_
_entity_poly.entity_id
_entity_poly.type
_entity_poly.pdbx_seq_one_letter_code
_entity_poly.pdbx_strand_id
1 'polypeptide(L)'
;MCKFLIMFPCHDIRSLFLFGISFFSGLPLVQERISELEEEIKLLWAALRTANFELHVLEDKARDAERQVKATAFEVKQMTEVVTEQWIQVQHLEQMKEFNNRRNRVPSRCTLLKLMSDIRWEVKNALSQLRSLWAAVTKYHHQLQGFIKHEMERNQITSALANSEVVFFMASALIAFPVFGAWILLSA
;
A
#
# COMPACT_ATOMS: atom_id res chain seq x y z
N MET A 1 126.36 -2.25 41.30
CA MET A 1 125.09 -2.45 42.03
C MET A 1 124.09 -3.05 41.05
N CYS A 2 123.42 -4.13 41.46
CA CYS A 2 122.53 -5.02 40.72
C CYS A 2 121.56 -4.34 39.72
N LYS A 3 121.54 -4.83 38.47
CA LYS A 3 120.45 -5.60 37.81
C LYS A 3 119.08 -4.89 37.73
N PHE A 4 118.65 -4.56 36.51
CA PHE A 4 117.59 -5.36 35.87
C PHE A 4 117.64 -5.17 34.35
N LEU A 5 118.08 -6.22 33.66
CA LEU A 5 117.84 -6.43 32.23
C LEU A 5 116.33 -6.58 32.06
N ILE A 6 115.69 -5.74 31.26
CA ILE A 6 114.43 -6.12 30.63
C ILE A 6 114.59 -5.88 29.13
N MET A 7 115.01 -6.96 28.48
CA MET A 7 114.96 -7.14 27.03
C MET A 7 113.52 -7.56 26.69
N PHE A 8 112.64 -6.60 26.38
CA PHE A 8 111.34 -6.90 25.76
C PHE A 8 111.49 -6.91 24.23
N PRO A 9 110.77 -7.80 23.52
CA PRO A 9 111.14 -8.24 22.19
C PRO A 9 110.77 -7.18 21.14
N CYS A 10 111.74 -6.81 20.30
CA CYS A 10 111.54 -5.87 19.18
C CYS A 10 110.47 -6.35 18.16
N HIS A 11 110.08 -7.63 18.22
CA HIS A 11 109.01 -8.23 17.41
C HIS A 11 107.60 -7.75 17.82
N ASP A 12 107.35 -7.51 19.11
CA ASP A 12 106.01 -7.11 19.62
C ASP A 12 105.68 -5.65 19.32
N ILE A 13 106.66 -4.76 19.38
CA ILE A 13 106.44 -3.33 19.10
C ILE A 13 106.02 -3.12 17.64
N ARG A 14 106.62 -3.85 16.71
CA ARG A 14 106.28 -3.78 15.28
C ARG A 14 104.87 -4.35 15.01
N SER A 15 104.49 -5.42 15.70
CA SER A 15 103.13 -5.99 15.66
C SER A 15 102.09 -5.00 16.19
N LEU A 16 102.34 -4.39 17.35
CA LEU A 16 101.47 -3.38 17.95
C LEU A 16 101.35 -2.12 17.10
N PHE A 17 102.43 -1.71 16.42
CA PHE A 17 102.42 -0.56 15.53
C PHE A 17 101.64 -0.84 14.23
N LEU A 18 101.81 -2.01 13.62
CA LEU A 18 101.01 -2.44 12.46
C LEU A 18 99.53 -2.63 12.82
N PHE A 19 99.23 -3.18 14.00
CA PHE A 19 97.88 -3.28 14.53
C PHE A 19 97.27 -1.90 14.79
N GLY A 20 98.03 -0.98 15.37
CA GLY A 20 97.63 0.41 15.58
C GLY A 20 97.33 1.13 14.26
N ILE A 21 98.17 0.96 13.24
CA ILE A 21 97.93 1.51 11.89
C ILE A 21 96.69 0.88 11.25
N SER A 22 96.53 -0.44 11.33
CA SER A 22 95.36 -1.14 10.78
C SER A 22 94.07 -0.69 11.46
N PHE A 23 94.10 -0.49 12.79
CA PHE A 23 92.98 0.01 13.58
C PHE A 23 92.64 1.47 13.21
N PHE A 24 93.66 2.33 13.11
CA PHE A 24 93.47 3.73 12.72
C PHE A 24 92.95 3.87 11.28
N SER A 25 93.36 2.98 10.38
CA SER A 25 92.87 2.96 8.99
C SER A 25 91.42 2.47 8.86
N GLY A 26 90.93 1.64 9.78
CA GLY A 26 89.53 1.18 9.81
C GLY A 26 88.57 2.15 10.51
N LEU A 27 89.09 3.03 11.37
CA LEU A 27 88.35 4.03 12.12
C LEU A 27 87.50 5.00 11.25
N PRO A 28 88.02 5.57 10.13
CA PRO A 28 87.21 6.43 9.25
C PRO A 28 86.07 5.66 8.56
N LEU A 29 86.28 4.40 8.17
CA LEU A 29 85.23 3.55 7.58
C LEU A 29 84.12 3.23 8.58
N VAL A 30 84.48 3.01 9.85
CA VAL A 30 83.51 2.80 10.93
C VAL A 30 82.71 4.09 11.19
N GLN A 31 83.35 5.25 11.16
CA GLN A 31 82.69 6.54 11.34
C GLN A 31 81.71 6.85 10.20
N GLU A 32 82.07 6.53 8.96
CA GLU A 32 81.20 6.67 7.79
C GLU A 32 79.93 5.82 7.94
N ARG A 33 80.06 4.54 8.31
CA ARG A 33 78.91 3.66 8.56
C ARG A 33 78.05 4.09 9.74
N ILE A 34 78.64 4.68 10.78
CA ILE A 34 77.89 5.27 11.89
C ILE A 34 77.06 6.46 11.41
N SER A 35 77.63 7.33 10.56
CA SER A 35 76.92 8.49 10.02
C SER A 35 75.80 8.11 9.05
N GLU A 36 76.02 7.10 8.20
CA GLU A 36 74.99 6.56 7.30
C GLU A 36 73.81 5.98 8.09
N LEU A 37 74.11 5.18 9.11
CA LEU A 37 73.10 4.59 9.98
C LEU A 37 72.32 5.66 10.77
N GLU A 38 72.99 6.74 11.18
CA GLU A 38 72.33 7.87 11.84
C GLU A 38 71.32 8.57 10.93
N GLU A 39 71.66 8.77 9.66
CA GLU A 39 70.75 9.34 8.65
C GLU A 39 69.58 8.41 8.34
N GLU A 40 69.81 7.09 8.23
CA GLU A 40 68.73 6.11 8.09
C GLU A 40 67.77 6.16 9.29
N ILE A 41 68.29 6.25 10.52
CA ILE A 41 67.47 6.37 11.73
C ILE A 41 66.63 7.66 11.68
N LYS A 42 67.20 8.79 11.24
CA LYS A 42 66.45 10.05 11.09
C LYS A 42 65.33 9.92 10.06
N LEU A 43 65.60 9.31 8.91
CA LEU A 43 64.61 9.06 7.87
C LEU A 43 63.49 8.14 8.35
N LEU A 44 63.85 7.04 9.02
CA LEU A 44 62.89 6.11 9.62
C LEU A 44 62.02 6.78 10.67
N TRP A 45 62.58 7.66 11.50
CA TRP A 45 61.81 8.42 12.49
C TRP A 45 60.82 9.38 11.81
N ALA A 46 61.24 10.05 10.75
CA ALA A 46 60.35 10.92 9.96
C ALA A 46 59.21 10.11 9.31
N ALA A 47 59.54 8.99 8.68
CA ALA A 47 58.55 8.08 8.08
C ALA A 47 57.57 7.52 9.12
N LEU A 48 58.07 7.10 10.29
CA LEU A 48 57.26 6.61 11.39
C LEU A 48 56.28 7.67 11.90
N ARG A 49 56.73 8.93 12.04
CA ARG A 49 55.87 10.04 12.48
C ARG A 49 54.75 10.29 11.48
N THR A 50 55.06 10.30 10.18
CA THR A 50 54.07 10.45 9.10
C THR A 50 53.07 9.29 9.12
N ALA A 51 53.56 8.05 9.18
CA ALA A 51 52.72 6.86 9.20
C ALA A 51 51.79 6.84 10.42
N ASN A 52 52.27 7.26 11.60
CA ASN A 52 51.45 7.32 12.81
C ASN A 52 50.32 8.35 12.70
N PHE A 53 50.59 9.50 12.06
CA PHE A 53 49.56 10.49 11.79
C PHE A 53 48.51 9.99 10.79
N GLU A 54 48.95 9.39 9.68
CA GLU A 54 48.05 8.80 8.69
C GLU A 54 47.17 7.70 9.27
N LEU A 55 47.72 6.89 10.18
CA LEU A 55 46.98 5.85 10.90
C LEU A 55 45.82 6.45 11.70
N HIS A 56 46.06 7.52 12.46
CA HIS A 56 44.98 8.18 13.21
C HIS A 56 43.91 8.78 12.29
N VAL A 57 44.32 9.43 11.19
CA VAL A 57 43.37 9.98 10.21
C VAL A 57 42.53 8.87 9.58
N LEU A 58 43.16 7.74 9.26
CA LEU A 58 42.46 6.58 8.69
C LEU A 58 41.52 5.94 9.72
N GLU A 59 41.93 5.85 10.97
CA GLU A 59 41.11 5.35 12.08
C GLU A 59 39.86 6.21 12.28
N ASP A 60 40.00 7.54 12.28
CA ASP A 60 38.87 8.45 12.42
C ASP A 60 37.90 8.35 11.24
N LYS A 61 38.42 8.22 10.01
CA LYS A 61 37.61 7.97 8.81
C LYS A 61 36.89 6.63 8.88
N ALA A 62 37.57 5.57 9.33
CA ALA A 62 36.98 4.25 9.49
C ALA A 62 35.85 4.28 10.54
N ARG A 63 36.05 4.99 11.65
CA ARG A 63 35.04 5.17 12.70
C ARG A 63 33.84 5.98 12.21
N ASP A 64 34.06 6.98 11.36
CA ASP A 64 32.96 7.74 10.74
C ASP A 64 32.16 6.88 9.75
N ALA A 65 32.85 6.16 8.88
CA ALA A 65 32.22 5.21 7.96
C ALA A 65 31.42 4.13 8.71
N GLU A 66 31.96 3.58 9.81
CA GLU A 66 31.25 2.62 10.65
C GLU A 66 29.98 3.23 11.26
N ARG A 67 30.04 4.49 11.74
CA ARG A 67 28.86 5.21 12.24
C ARG A 67 27.80 5.37 11.16
N GLN A 68 28.18 5.74 9.94
CA GLN A 68 27.25 5.86 8.82
C GLN A 68 26.63 4.51 8.44
N VAL A 69 27.44 3.45 8.33
CA VAL A 69 26.93 2.09 8.04
C VAL A 69 25.95 1.63 9.12
N LYS A 70 26.23 1.88 10.41
CA LYS A 70 25.29 1.56 11.51
C LYS A 70 23.99 2.34 11.41
N ALA A 71 24.05 3.63 11.07
CA ALA A 71 22.86 4.46 10.88
C ALA A 71 22.01 3.96 9.72
N THR A 72 22.61 3.75 8.53
CA THR A 72 21.89 3.22 7.37
C THR A 72 21.35 1.81 7.62
N ALA A 73 22.09 0.94 8.31
CA ALA A 73 21.61 -0.39 8.67
C ALA A 73 20.38 -0.33 9.60
N PHE A 74 20.35 0.64 10.53
CA PHE A 74 19.18 0.86 11.40
C PHE A 74 17.97 1.36 10.60
N GLU A 75 18.16 2.30 9.67
CA GLU A 75 17.09 2.78 8.77
C GLU A 75 16.55 1.65 7.89
N VAL A 76 17.43 0.86 7.26
CA VAL A 76 17.05 -0.31 6.46
C VAL A 76 16.27 -1.31 7.31
N LYS A 77 16.68 -1.53 8.57
CA LYS A 77 15.95 -2.43 9.48
C LYS A 77 14.53 -1.92 9.75
N GLN A 78 14.36 -0.63 10.04
CA GLN A 78 13.02 -0.04 10.22
C GLN A 78 12.18 -0.14 8.93
N MET A 79 12.77 0.19 7.78
CA MET A 79 12.08 0.08 6.51
C MET A 79 11.68 -1.36 6.21
N THR A 80 12.53 -2.34 6.54
CA THR A 80 12.23 -3.76 6.35
C THR A 80 11.03 -4.18 7.21
N GLU A 81 10.98 -3.77 8.48
CA GLU A 81 9.85 -4.02 9.38
C GLU A 81 8.54 -3.41 8.82
N VAL A 82 8.59 -2.14 8.40
CA VAL A 82 7.44 -1.46 7.78
C VAL A 82 7.01 -2.13 6.48
N VAL A 83 7.96 -2.49 5.60
CA VAL A 83 7.68 -3.18 4.33
C VAL A 83 7.07 -4.56 4.58
N THR A 84 7.51 -5.29 5.61
CA THR A 84 6.89 -6.58 5.97
C THR A 84 5.46 -6.43 6.46
N GLU A 85 5.18 -5.42 7.30
CA GLU A 85 3.81 -5.14 7.75
C GLU A 85 2.91 -4.66 6.60
N GLN A 86 3.41 -3.77 5.74
CA GLN A 86 2.68 -3.32 4.55
C GLN A 86 2.46 -4.46 3.55
N TRP A 87 3.40 -5.39 3.41
CA TRP A 87 3.26 -6.56 2.55
C TRP A 87 2.10 -7.46 2.97
N ILE A 88 1.93 -7.69 4.29
CA ILE A 88 0.79 -8.44 4.84
C ILE A 88 -0.53 -7.76 4.45
N GLN A 89 -0.59 -6.42 4.53
CA GLN A 89 -1.78 -5.65 4.15
C GLN A 89 -2.09 -5.78 2.65
N VAL A 90 -1.08 -5.68 1.78
CA VAL A 90 -1.24 -5.85 0.33
C VAL A 90 -1.71 -7.27 -0.02
N GLN A 91 -1.16 -8.29 0.63
CA GLN A 91 -1.57 -9.68 0.43
C GLN A 91 -3.03 -9.91 0.82
N HIS A 92 -3.48 -9.36 1.95
CA HIS A 92 -4.90 -9.44 2.33
C HIS A 92 -5.82 -8.73 1.34
N LEU A 93 -5.42 -7.56 0.83
CA LEU A 93 -6.19 -6.85 -0.20
C LEU A 93 -6.28 -7.65 -1.50
N GLU A 94 -5.18 -8.30 -1.91
CA GLU A 94 -5.14 -9.15 -3.10
C GLU A 94 -6.05 -10.38 -2.95
N GLN A 95 -6.01 -11.03 -1.77
CA GLN A 95 -6.93 -12.13 -1.45
C GLN A 95 -8.39 -11.69 -1.44
N MET A 96 -8.72 -10.54 -0.85
CA MET A 96 -10.08 -9.99 -0.87
C MET A 96 -10.55 -9.66 -2.28
N LYS A 97 -9.68 -9.08 -3.12
CA LYS A 97 -9.97 -8.79 -4.52
C LYS A 97 -10.29 -10.06 -5.30
N GLU A 98 -9.47 -11.11 -5.14
CA GLU A 98 -9.67 -12.39 -5.82
C GLU A 98 -10.96 -13.07 -5.35
N PHE A 99 -11.24 -13.06 -4.04
CA PHE A 99 -12.49 -13.57 -3.49
C PHE A 99 -13.72 -12.79 -3.98
N ASN A 100 -13.63 -11.46 -4.05
CA ASN A 100 -14.68 -10.60 -4.59
C ASN A 100 -14.90 -10.84 -6.09
N ASN A 101 -13.83 -11.02 -6.86
CA ASN A 101 -13.90 -11.36 -8.28
C ASN A 101 -14.58 -12.71 -8.51
N ARG A 102 -14.31 -13.70 -7.66
CA ARG A 102 -15.01 -15.00 -7.67
C ARG A 102 -16.50 -14.87 -7.33
N ARG A 103 -16.87 -14.07 -6.33
CA ARG A 103 -18.28 -13.77 -6.03
C ARG A 103 -18.97 -13.03 -7.18
N ASN A 104 -18.32 -12.04 -7.78
CA ASN A 104 -18.89 -11.30 -8.92
C ASN A 104 -19.04 -12.17 -10.18
N ARG A 105 -18.18 -13.18 -10.36
CA ARG A 105 -18.34 -14.19 -11.44
C ARG A 105 -19.40 -15.25 -11.15
N VAL A 106 -19.78 -15.44 -9.89
CA VAL A 106 -20.84 -16.36 -9.48
C VAL A 106 -22.03 -15.55 -8.96
N PRO A 107 -22.84 -14.93 -9.84
CA PRO A 107 -24.22 -14.74 -9.46
C PRO A 107 -24.78 -16.14 -9.22
N SER A 108 -25.43 -16.37 -8.08
CA SER A 108 -26.35 -17.49 -7.94
C SER A 108 -27.45 -17.29 -8.99
N ARG A 109 -27.19 -17.74 -10.23
CA ARG A 109 -28.11 -17.62 -11.36
C ARG A 109 -29.46 -18.23 -10.97
N CYS A 110 -29.47 -19.22 -10.07
CA CYS A 110 -30.68 -19.84 -9.55
C CYS A 110 -31.50 -18.93 -8.63
N THR A 111 -30.90 -18.14 -7.72
CA THR A 111 -31.69 -17.30 -6.79
C THR A 111 -32.29 -16.10 -7.50
N LEU A 112 -31.51 -15.44 -8.37
CA LEU A 112 -31.98 -14.28 -9.11
C LEU A 112 -33.06 -14.67 -10.14
N LEU A 113 -32.88 -15.79 -10.86
CA LEU A 113 -33.89 -16.27 -11.80
C LEU A 113 -35.20 -16.67 -11.11
N LYS A 114 -35.14 -17.27 -9.90
CA LYS A 114 -36.33 -17.57 -9.09
C LYS A 114 -37.08 -16.29 -8.70
N LEU A 115 -36.37 -15.28 -8.19
CA LEU A 115 -37.00 -14.01 -7.83
C LEU A 115 -37.68 -13.35 -9.04
N MET A 116 -37.03 -13.37 -10.22
CA MET A 116 -37.60 -12.82 -11.45
C MET A 116 -38.83 -13.61 -11.92
N SER A 117 -38.84 -14.93 -11.78
CA SER A 117 -40.02 -15.72 -12.13
C SER A 117 -41.19 -15.47 -11.19
N ASP A 118 -40.93 -15.33 -9.90
CA ASP A 118 -41.96 -15.11 -8.87
C ASP A 118 -42.60 -13.74 -9.04
N ILE A 119 -41.80 -12.67 -9.19
CA ILE A 119 -42.30 -11.32 -9.45
C ILE A 119 -43.14 -11.27 -10.73
N ARG A 120 -42.70 -11.96 -11.79
CA ARG A 120 -43.42 -12.00 -13.06
C ARG A 120 -44.77 -12.72 -12.94
N TRP A 121 -44.85 -13.77 -12.13
CA TRP A 121 -46.11 -14.46 -11.85
C TRP A 121 -47.07 -13.58 -11.06
N GLU A 122 -46.60 -12.93 -9.99
CA GLU A 122 -47.40 -12.04 -9.16
C GLU A 122 -47.99 -10.87 -9.96
N VAL A 123 -47.17 -10.20 -10.78
CA VAL A 123 -47.63 -9.10 -11.64
C VAL A 123 -48.66 -9.58 -12.66
N LYS A 124 -48.46 -10.78 -13.26
CA LYS A 124 -49.42 -11.36 -14.20
C LYS A 124 -50.75 -11.70 -13.52
N ASN A 125 -50.70 -12.24 -12.31
CA ASN A 125 -51.88 -12.59 -11.53
C ASN A 125 -52.65 -11.35 -11.08
N ALA A 126 -51.96 -10.31 -10.57
CA ALA A 126 -52.59 -9.05 -10.22
C ALA A 126 -53.24 -8.37 -11.43
N LEU A 127 -52.56 -8.38 -12.59
CA LEU A 127 -53.10 -7.79 -13.82
C LEU A 127 -54.33 -8.55 -14.34
N SER A 128 -54.35 -9.88 -14.23
CA SER A 128 -55.50 -10.68 -14.65
C SER A 128 -56.70 -10.45 -13.74
N GLN A 129 -56.48 -10.35 -12.43
CA GLN A 129 -57.51 -9.99 -11.46
C GLN A 129 -58.07 -8.60 -11.73
N LEU A 130 -57.20 -7.60 -11.94
CA LEU A 130 -57.62 -6.24 -12.29
C LEU A 130 -58.45 -6.23 -13.58
N ARG A 131 -58.04 -6.98 -14.61
CA ARG A 131 -58.76 -7.06 -15.88
C ARG A 131 -60.15 -7.70 -15.71
N SER A 132 -60.27 -8.71 -14.84
CA SER A 132 -61.55 -9.33 -14.49
C SER A 132 -62.48 -8.36 -13.77
N LEU A 133 -61.97 -7.65 -12.75
CA LEU A 133 -62.72 -6.62 -12.03
C LEU A 133 -63.17 -5.50 -12.97
N TRP A 134 -62.29 -5.05 -13.88
CA TRP A 134 -62.63 -4.01 -14.84
C TRP A 134 -63.72 -4.47 -15.81
N ALA A 135 -63.67 -5.72 -16.30
CA ALA A 135 -64.73 -6.28 -17.13
C ALA A 135 -66.08 -6.34 -16.41
N ALA A 136 -66.09 -6.68 -15.12
CA ALA A 136 -67.30 -6.64 -14.30
C ALA A 136 -67.83 -5.19 -14.17
N VAL A 137 -66.97 -4.23 -13.84
CA VAL A 137 -67.34 -2.81 -13.72
C VAL A 137 -67.90 -2.28 -15.04
N THR A 138 -67.29 -2.59 -16.18
CA THR A 138 -67.80 -2.17 -17.50
C THR A 138 -69.16 -2.78 -17.80
N LYS A 139 -69.40 -4.05 -17.40
CA LYS A 139 -70.70 -4.70 -17.55
C LYS A 139 -71.77 -4.01 -16.70
N TYR A 140 -71.47 -3.72 -15.43
CA TYR A 140 -72.38 -2.96 -14.56
C TYR A 140 -72.63 -1.56 -15.10
N HIS A 141 -71.61 -0.90 -15.64
CA HIS A 141 -71.73 0.42 -16.25
C HIS A 141 -72.70 0.40 -17.45
N HIS A 142 -72.57 -0.57 -18.35
CA HIS A 142 -73.50 -0.73 -19.47
C HIS A 142 -74.94 -1.04 -19.01
N GLN A 143 -75.12 -1.86 -17.97
CA GLN A 143 -76.45 -2.12 -17.40
C GLN A 143 -77.06 -0.86 -16.77
N LEU A 144 -76.24 -0.10 -16.05
CA LEU A 144 -76.65 1.15 -15.39
C LEU A 144 -77.02 2.24 -16.41
N GLN A 145 -76.29 2.32 -17.52
CA GLN A 145 -76.65 3.19 -18.66
C GLN A 145 -78.04 2.86 -19.20
N GLY A 146 -78.36 1.57 -19.38
CA GLY A 146 -79.69 1.14 -19.82
C GLY A 146 -80.80 1.54 -18.84
N PHE A 147 -80.54 1.37 -17.53
CA PHE A 147 -81.48 1.76 -16.49
C PHE A 147 -81.68 3.28 -16.42
N ILE A 148 -80.60 4.07 -16.40
CA ILE A 148 -80.66 5.53 -16.38
C ILE A 148 -81.39 6.06 -17.60
N LYS A 149 -81.08 5.55 -18.79
CA LYS A 149 -81.74 5.97 -20.02
C LYS A 149 -83.24 5.70 -19.97
N HIS A 150 -83.64 4.51 -19.53
CA HIS A 150 -85.04 4.16 -19.37
C HIS A 150 -85.77 5.08 -18.37
N GLU A 151 -85.12 5.39 -17.25
CA GLU A 151 -85.69 6.27 -16.22
C GLU A 151 -85.76 7.74 -16.66
N MET A 152 -84.78 8.20 -17.45
CA MET A 152 -84.79 9.54 -18.03
C MET A 152 -85.88 9.69 -19.10
N GLU A 153 -86.06 8.70 -19.97
CA GLU A 153 -87.09 8.72 -21.02
C GLU A 153 -88.52 8.68 -20.45
N ARG A 154 -88.70 8.05 -19.27
CA ARG A 154 -90.00 7.93 -18.60
C ARG A 154 -90.48 9.23 -17.94
N ASN A 155 -89.56 10.14 -17.62
CA ASN A 155 -89.84 11.37 -16.87
C ASN A 155 -89.97 12.57 -17.82
N GLN A 156 -91.09 13.32 -17.76
CA GLN A 156 -91.34 14.46 -18.66
C GLN A 156 -90.21 15.51 -18.65
N ILE A 157 -89.56 15.73 -17.50
CA ILE A 157 -88.52 16.75 -17.32
C ILE A 157 -87.15 16.27 -17.84
N THR A 158 -86.79 15.00 -17.61
CA THR A 158 -85.46 14.47 -17.97
C THR A 158 -85.43 13.77 -19.33
N SER A 159 -86.59 13.57 -19.97
CA SER A 159 -86.72 12.98 -21.30
C SER A 159 -85.95 13.76 -22.37
N ALA A 160 -85.99 15.09 -22.31
CA ALA A 160 -85.24 15.98 -23.20
C ALA A 160 -83.71 15.87 -23.02
N LEU A 161 -83.25 15.33 -21.89
CA LEU A 161 -81.85 15.19 -21.52
C LEU A 161 -81.32 13.75 -21.73
N ALA A 162 -82.16 12.80 -22.14
CA ALA A 162 -81.84 11.37 -22.30
C ALA A 162 -80.91 11.05 -23.49
N ASN A 163 -79.96 11.94 -23.78
CA ASN A 163 -78.90 11.76 -24.76
C ASN A 163 -77.86 10.75 -24.27
N SER A 164 -77.29 9.99 -25.21
CA SER A 164 -76.31 8.93 -24.95
C SER A 164 -75.08 9.43 -24.18
N GLU A 165 -74.61 10.63 -24.49
CA GLU A 165 -73.49 11.30 -23.80
C GLU A 165 -73.81 11.59 -22.32
N VAL A 166 -75.00 12.12 -22.03
CA VAL A 166 -75.40 12.45 -20.65
C VAL A 166 -75.63 11.19 -19.83
N VAL A 167 -76.26 10.16 -20.42
CA VAL A 167 -76.45 8.85 -19.80
C VAL A 167 -75.09 8.20 -19.44
N PHE A 168 -74.10 8.32 -20.32
CA PHE A 168 -72.74 7.84 -20.07
C PHE A 168 -72.14 8.54 -18.85
N PHE A 169 -72.15 9.88 -18.81
CA PHE A 169 -71.59 10.65 -17.68
C PHE A 169 -72.30 10.34 -16.35
N MET A 170 -73.63 10.23 -16.36
CA MET A 170 -74.40 9.91 -15.16
C MET A 170 -74.09 8.50 -14.65
N ALA A 171 -73.99 7.51 -15.54
CA ALA A 171 -73.60 6.15 -15.18
C ALA A 171 -72.16 6.09 -14.62
N SER A 172 -71.23 6.88 -15.17
CA SER A 172 -69.87 6.97 -14.67
C SER A 172 -69.80 7.66 -13.31
N ALA A 173 -70.56 8.74 -13.12
CA ALA A 173 -70.64 9.48 -11.87
C ALA A 173 -71.16 8.60 -10.72
N LEU A 174 -72.20 7.80 -10.95
CA LEU A 174 -72.74 6.88 -9.94
C LEU A 174 -71.77 5.77 -9.53
N ILE A 175 -70.87 5.34 -10.43
CA ILE A 175 -69.83 4.35 -10.11
C ILE A 175 -68.65 5.01 -9.38
N ALA A 176 -68.26 6.22 -9.78
CA ALA A 176 -67.11 6.91 -9.22
C ALA A 176 -67.40 7.58 -7.87
N PHE A 177 -68.62 8.08 -7.67
CA PHE A 177 -69.01 8.85 -6.49
C PHE A 177 -68.79 8.11 -5.15
N PRO A 178 -69.12 6.81 -5.00
CA PRO A 178 -68.82 6.06 -3.78
C PRO A 178 -67.32 5.90 -3.51
N VAL A 179 -66.51 5.77 -4.57
CA VAL A 179 -65.05 5.61 -4.46
C VAL A 179 -64.41 6.92 -3.99
N PHE A 180 -64.79 8.05 -4.60
CA PHE A 180 -64.30 9.36 -4.19
C PHE A 180 -64.82 9.77 -2.81
N GLY A 181 -66.07 9.46 -2.47
CA GLY A 181 -66.63 9.74 -1.15
C GLY A 181 -65.93 8.96 -0.04
N ALA A 182 -65.70 7.66 -0.22
CA ALA A 182 -64.95 6.85 0.74
C ALA A 182 -63.49 7.32 0.87
N TRP A 183 -62.83 7.68 -0.24
CA TRP A 183 -61.48 8.23 -0.22
C TRP A 183 -61.38 9.51 0.61
N ILE A 184 -62.29 10.47 0.36
CA ILE A 184 -62.32 11.74 1.09
C ILE A 184 -62.53 11.51 2.59
N LEU A 185 -63.49 10.64 2.96
CA LEU A 185 -63.78 10.30 4.37
C LEU A 185 -62.63 9.57 5.08
N LEU A 186 -61.87 8.75 4.36
CA LEU A 186 -60.67 8.07 4.92
C LEU A 186 -59.46 9.00 5.01
N SER A 187 -59.44 10.10 4.25
CA SER A 187 -58.37 11.09 4.23
C SER A 187 -58.60 12.30 5.16
N ALA A 188 -59.78 12.40 5.76
CA ALA A 188 -60.18 13.43 6.72
C ALA A 188 -59.99 12.95 8.16
#